data_AF-A0A0G1FLA3-F1
#
_entry.id   AF-A0A0G1FLA3-F1
#
_cell.length_a   1.000
_cell.length_b   1.000
_cell.length_c   1.000
_cell.angle_alpha   90.00
_cell.angle_beta   90.00
_cell.angle_gamma   90.00
#
_symmetry.space_group_name_H-M   'P 1'
#
loop_
_entity.id
_entity.type
_entity.pdbx_description
1 polymer ?
#
loop_
_entity_poly.entity_id
_entity_poly.type
_entity_poly.pdbx_seq_one_letter_code
_entity_poly.pdbx_strand_id
1 'polypeptide(L)' 'MLSEKAILEYQQLYKKAFGVDISYEAALDQGERLVALVRTILKPIPVKRIESATKEVNT' A
#
# COMPACT_ATOMS: atom_id res chain seq x y z
N MET A 1 -10.00 -8.62 0.70
CA MET A 1 -9.77 -9.22 2.01
C MET A 1 -8.46 -9.96 2.01
N LEU A 2 -7.57 -9.63 2.94
CA LEU A 2 -6.34 -10.38 3.19
C LEU A 2 -6.67 -11.76 3.75
N SER A 3 -5.77 -12.73 3.54
CA SER A 3 -5.87 -14.03 4.20
C SER A 3 -5.48 -13.90 5.67
N GLU A 4 -6.05 -14.77 6.52
CA GLU A 4 -5.69 -14.85 7.93
C GLU A 4 -4.17 -14.99 8.13
N LYS A 5 -3.52 -15.86 7.35
CA LYS A 5 -2.06 -16.02 7.37
C LYS A 5 -1.33 -14.70 7.12
N ALA A 6 -1.75 -13.92 6.12
CA ALA A 6 -1.11 -12.64 5.82
C ALA A 6 -1.32 -11.61 6.94
N ILE A 7 -2.47 -11.66 7.63
CA ILE A 7 -2.76 -10.78 8.76
C ILE A 7 -1.87 -11.14 9.96
N LEU A 8 -1.71 -12.42 10.25
CA LEU A 8 -0.80 -12.91 11.30
C LEU A 8 0.66 -12.57 10.99
N GLU A 9 1.10 -12.75 9.75
CA GLU A 9 2.44 -12.33 9.31
C GLU A 9 2.63 -10.81 9.47
N TYR A 10 1.63 -10.01 9.13
CA TYR A 10 1.67 -8.57 9.31
C TYR A 10 1.84 -8.18 10.79
N GLN A 11 1.10 -8.82 11.71
CA GLN A 11 1.27 -8.60 13.16
C GLN A 11 2.70 -8.90 13.62
N GLN A 12 3.28 -10.01 13.16
CA GLN A 12 4.66 -10.38 13.49
C GLN A 12 5.67 -9.35 12.97
N LEU A 13 5.49 -8.88 11.73
CA LEU A 13 6.33 -7.85 11.14
C LEU A 13 6.22 -6.51 11.89
N TYR A 14 5.00 -6.11 12.24
CA TYR A 14 4.75 -4.88 12.99
C TYR A 14 5.42 -4.93 14.36
N LYS A 15 5.26 -6.04 15.09
CA LYS A 15 5.94 -6.25 16.37
C LYS A 15 7.47 -6.22 16.22
N LYS A 16 8.01 -6.88 15.21
CA LYS A 16 9.46 -6.88 14.95
C LYS A 16 9.99 -5.48 14.66
N ALA A 17 9.25 -4.67 13.93
CA ALA A 17 9.67 -3.32 13.52
C ALA A 17 9.50 -2.28 14.63
N PHE A 18 8.41 -2.35 15.40
CA PHE A 18 8.00 -1.29 16.32
C PHE A 18 7.96 -1.72 17.80
N GLY A 19 8.12 -3.02 18.10
CA GLY A 19 8.05 -3.56 19.45
C GLY A 19 6.65 -3.61 20.05
N VAL A 20 5.60 -3.36 19.27
CA VAL A 20 4.21 -3.26 19.73
C VAL A 20 3.36 -4.37 19.13
N ASP A 21 2.59 -5.05 19.99
CA ASP A 21 1.54 -5.98 19.56
C ASP A 21 0.29 -5.19 19.13
N ILE A 22 -0.30 -5.54 18.00
CA ILE A 22 -1.53 -4.95 17.48
C ILE A 22 -2.63 -6.02 17.38
N SER A 23 -3.90 -5.61 17.47
CA SER A 23 -5.03 -6.55 17.32
C SER A 23 -5.13 -7.08 15.89
N TYR A 24 -5.89 -8.16 15.71
CA TYR A 24 -6.16 -8.72 14.39
C TYR A 24 -6.89 -7.73 13.49
N GLU A 25 -7.89 -7.01 14.04
CA GLU A 25 -8.65 -5.98 13.32
C GLU A 25 -7.75 -4.81 12.90
N ALA A 26 -6.84 -4.38 13.78
CA ALA A 26 -5.89 -3.33 13.47
C ALA A 26 -4.92 -3.76 12.35
N ALA A 27 -4.44 -5.01 12.39
CA ALA A 27 -3.59 -5.57 11.34
C ALA A 27 -4.32 -5.72 10.01
N LEU A 28 -5.60 -6.13 10.04
CA LEU A 28 -6.45 -6.21 8.86
C LEU A 28 -6.63 -4.83 8.21
N ASP A 29 -7.05 -3.82 8.97
CA ASP A 29 -7.25 -2.45 8.46
C ASP A 29 -5.97 -1.88 7.84
N GLN A 30 -4.86 -1.95 8.59
CA GLN A 30 -3.58 -1.41 8.13
C GLN A 30 -3.06 -2.16 6.90
N GLY A 31 -3.16 -3.49 6.89
CA GLY A 31 -2.73 -4.34 5.78
C GLY A 31 -3.55 -4.06 4.51
N GLU A 32 -4.86 -3.90 4.61
CA GLU A 32 -5.72 -3.58 3.46
C GLU A 32 -5.41 -2.20 2.89
N ARG A 33 -5.20 -1.20 3.75
CA ARG A 33 -4.79 0.15 3.34
C ARG A 33 -3.44 0.14 2.64
N LEU A 34 -2.48 -0.65 3.13
CA LEU A 34 -1.17 -0.80 2.50
C LEU A 34 -1.27 -1.40 1.10
N VAL A 35 -2.04 -2.49 0.94
CA VAL A 35 -2.25 -3.10 -0.38
C VAL A 35 -2.95 -2.13 -1.34
N ALA A 36 -3.93 -1.38 -0.85
CA ALA A 36 -4.62 -0.37 -1.66
C ALA A 36 -3.66 0.74 -2.12
N LEU A 37 -2.77 1.20 -1.24
CA LEU A 37 -1.75 2.20 -1.57
C LEU A 37 -0.78 1.68 -2.62
N VAL A 38 -0.22 0.49 -2.41
CA VAL A 38 0.72 -0.14 -3.36
C VAL A 38 0.08 -0.30 -4.73
N ARG A 39 -1.17 -0.79 -4.79
CA ARG A 39 -1.92 -0.88 -6.05
C ARG A 39 -2.15 0.47 -6.70
N THR A 40 -2.26 1.55 -5.93
CA THR A 40 -2.48 2.89 -6.47
C THR A 40 -1.20 3.50 -7.03
N ILE A 41 -0.07 3.31 -6.33
CA ILE A 41 1.24 3.85 -6.74
C ILE A 41 1.83 3.04 -7.90
N LEU A 42 1.72 1.72 -7.86
CA LEU A 42 2.25 0.83 -8.90
C LEU A 42 1.34 0.73 -10.14
N LYS A 43 0.19 1.41 -10.17
CA LYS A 43 -0.61 1.51 -11.40
C LYS A 43 0.26 2.16 -12.47
N PRO A 44 0.47 1.49 -13.62
CA PRO A 44 1.20 2.11 -14.72
C PRO A 44 0.52 3.43 -15.05
N ILE A 45 1.29 4.52 -15.08
CA ILE A 45 0.79 5.79 -15.59
C ILE A 45 0.40 5.54 -17.05
N PRO A 46 -0.87 5.72 -17.45
CA PRO A 46 -1.25 5.56 -18.85
C PRO A 46 -0.40 6.51 -19.70
N VAL A 47 0.18 6.04 -20.80
CA VAL A 47 1.10 6.80 -21.66
C VAL A 47 0.51 8.18 -22.05
N LYS A 48 -0.80 8.26 -22.26
CA LYS A 48 -1.53 9.51 -22.54
C LYS A 48 -1.34 10.61 -21.48
N ARG A 49 -1.10 10.25 -20.22
CA ARG A 49 -0.92 11.21 -19.11
C ARG A 49 0.49 11.81 -19.09
N ILE A 50 1.46 11.12 -19.69
CA ILE A 50 2.86 11.56 -19.76
C ILE A 50 3.01 12.63 -20.86
N GLU A 51 2.28 12.49 -21.96
CA GLU A 51 2.30 13.46 -23.08
C GLU A 51 1.65 14.81 -22.74
N SER A 52 0.67 14.84 -21.82
CA SER A 52 0.06 16.09 -21.36
C SER A 52 0.95 16.83 -20.34
N ALA A 53 1.58 16.10 -19.42
CA ALA A 53 2.45 16.68 -18.38
C ALA A 53 3.76 17.27 -18.94
N THR A 54 4.27 16.73 -20.05
CA THR A 54 5.49 17.22 -20.71
C THR A 54 5.27 18.44 -21.60
N LYS A 55 4.03 18.72 -22.01
CA LYS A 55 3.68 19.92 -22.79
C LYS A 55 3.52 21.16 -21.91
N GLU A 56 3.00 21.00 -20.68
CA GLU A 56 2.79 22.12 -19.75
C GLU A 56 4.07 22.67 -19.12
N VAL A 57 5.18 21.92 -19.13
CA VAL A 57 6.48 22.38 -18.59
C VAL A 57 7.31 23.17 -19.61
N ASN A 58 6.94 23.11 -20.90
CA ASN A 58 7.67 23.75 -22.00
C ASN A 58 6.91 24.93 -22.64
N THR A 59 5.94 25.53 -21.93
CA THR A 59 5.23 26.75 -22.34
C THR A 59 5.37 27.81 -21.25
#